data_AF-A0A5T8C7A9-F1
#
_entry.id   AF-A0A5T8C7A9-F1
#
_cell.length_a   1.000
_cell.length_b   1.000
_cell.length_c   1.000
_cell.angle_alpha   90.00
_cell.angle_beta   90.00
_cell.angle_gamma   90.00
#
_symmetry.space_group_name_H-M   'P 1'
#
loop_
_entity.id
_entity.type
_entity.pdbx_description
1 polymer ?
#
loop_
_entity_poly.entity_id
_entity_poly.type
_entity_poly.pdbx_seq_one_letter_code
_entity_poly.pdbx_strand_id
1 'polypeptide(L)'
;MAGNRQHFIPRFLQRGFSNEKNGKYFTNWYRKDCFKENMIVENIGLGNKFYSHYGDSIVDKKITENETYSYSRILNSLVGGTYNLDNRKDLAEFIYHMEIRTKNLRENMIDSWAYFGEQLKKILLDKQTLIDYFQKNPKVIKESLQNELNKLPIPASLHGQYNSMFFDNIQLWLPNAAETILSILVPKFEQEIISKIPEIVKKVQL
;
A
#
# COMPACT_ATOMS: atom_id res chain seq x y z
N MET A 1 -9.59 -25.92 -3.55
CA MET A 1 -9.13 -24.81 -2.68
C MET A 1 -9.17 -23.50 -3.46
N ALA A 2 -10.25 -22.74 -3.32
CA ALA A 2 -10.39 -21.41 -3.91
C ALA A 2 -9.40 -20.44 -3.24
N GLY A 3 -8.47 -19.87 -4.01
CA GLY A 3 -7.41 -18.98 -3.50
C GLY A 3 -6.02 -19.24 -4.09
N ASN A 4 -5.71 -20.48 -4.47
CA ASN A 4 -4.37 -20.83 -5.03
C ASN A 4 -4.27 -20.69 -6.56
N ARG A 5 -5.37 -20.42 -7.26
CA ARG A 5 -5.43 -20.46 -8.74
C ARG A 5 -6.01 -19.16 -9.26
N GLN A 6 -5.20 -18.11 -9.23
CA GLN A 6 -5.59 -16.81 -9.76
C GLN A 6 -5.30 -16.75 -11.25
N HIS A 7 -6.20 -16.14 -12.02
CA HIS A 7 -5.97 -15.97 -13.44
C HIS A 7 -5.25 -14.65 -13.73
N PHE A 8 -4.20 -14.72 -14.55
CA PHE A 8 -3.47 -13.55 -15.03
C PHE A 8 -4.39 -12.65 -15.85
N ILE A 9 -5.22 -13.25 -16.71
CA ILE A 9 -6.34 -12.58 -17.40
C ILE A 9 -7.64 -12.98 -16.70
N PRO A 10 -8.49 -12.06 -16.22
CA PRO A 10 -9.76 -12.40 -15.56
C PRO A 10 -10.59 -13.42 -16.32
N ARG A 11 -11.20 -14.38 -15.61
CA ARG A 11 -12.03 -15.43 -16.25
C ARG A 11 -13.15 -14.86 -17.09
N PHE A 12 -13.81 -13.82 -16.59
CA PHE A 12 -14.94 -13.20 -17.27
C PHE A 12 -14.54 -12.56 -18.62
N LEU A 13 -13.31 -12.05 -18.76
CA LEU A 13 -12.79 -11.59 -20.05
C LEU A 13 -12.47 -12.75 -20.98
N GLN A 14 -11.85 -13.81 -20.46
CA GLN A 14 -11.55 -15.01 -21.26
C GLN A 14 -12.81 -15.68 -21.80
N ARG A 15 -13.95 -15.59 -21.09
CA ARG A 15 -15.25 -16.12 -21.54
C ARG A 15 -15.70 -15.53 -22.88
N GLY A 16 -15.44 -14.24 -23.12
CA GLY A 16 -15.80 -13.56 -24.38
C GLY A 16 -15.08 -14.11 -25.63
N PHE A 17 -13.98 -14.84 -25.43
CA PHE A 17 -13.19 -15.45 -26.50
C PHE A 17 -13.28 -16.99 -26.49
N SER A 18 -14.25 -17.53 -25.76
CA SER A 18 -14.39 -18.97 -25.53
C SER A 18 -15.67 -19.52 -26.14
N ASN A 19 -15.64 -20.81 -26.48
CA ASN A 19 -16.81 -21.57 -26.91
C ASN A 19 -17.50 -22.14 -25.66
N GLU A 20 -18.79 -21.85 -25.51
CA GLU A 20 -19.60 -22.44 -24.44
C GLU A 20 -20.16 -23.80 -24.86
N LYS A 21 -19.93 -24.84 -24.05
CA LYS A 21 -20.54 -26.18 -24.22
C LYS A 21 -20.96 -26.69 -22.84
N ASN A 22 -22.22 -27.08 -22.67
CA ASN A 22 -22.77 -27.63 -21.41
C ASN A 22 -22.50 -26.75 -20.18
N GLY A 23 -22.64 -25.43 -20.31
CA GLY A 23 -22.40 -24.46 -19.22
C GLY A 23 -20.92 -24.31 -18.81
N LYS A 24 -19.99 -24.85 -19.60
CA LYS A 24 -18.55 -24.67 -19.43
C LYS A 24 -17.96 -23.89 -20.60
N TYR A 25 -16.95 -23.09 -20.29
CA TYR A 25 -16.26 -22.23 -21.25
C TYR A 25 -14.93 -22.85 -21.66
N PHE A 26 -14.75 -23.03 -22.97
CA PHE A 26 -13.60 -23.69 -23.57
C PHE A 26 -12.89 -22.77 -24.54
N THR A 27 -11.56 -22.73 -24.51
CA THR A 27 -10.76 -22.05 -25.53
C THR A 27 -9.80 -23.03 -26.17
N ASN A 28 -9.41 -22.71 -27.40
CA ASN A 28 -8.40 -23.44 -28.12
C ASN A 28 -7.03 -22.88 -27.76
N TRP A 29 -6.05 -23.78 -27.54
CA TRP A 29 -4.69 -23.40 -27.23
C TRP A 29 -3.79 -23.70 -28.43
N TYR A 30 -3.27 -22.64 -29.02
CA TYR A 30 -2.38 -22.70 -30.17
C TYR A 30 -0.95 -22.38 -29.73
N ARG A 31 -0.04 -23.34 -29.88
CA ARG A 31 1.41 -23.15 -29.87
C ARG A 31 1.96 -23.48 -31.26
N LYS A 32 3.15 -22.98 -31.59
CA LYS A 32 3.81 -23.25 -32.88
C LYS A 32 3.85 -24.76 -33.21
N ASP A 33 4.07 -25.60 -32.19
CA ASP A 33 4.26 -27.05 -32.37
C ASP A 33 3.12 -27.89 -31.79
N CYS A 34 2.07 -27.27 -31.23
CA CYS A 34 1.01 -28.01 -30.55
C CYS A 34 -0.33 -27.28 -30.60
N PHE A 35 -1.37 -28.01 -31.01
CA PHE A 35 -2.76 -27.59 -30.92
C PHE A 35 -3.48 -28.42 -29.87
N LYS A 36 -4.17 -27.76 -28.95
CA LYS A 36 -5.05 -28.42 -28.00
C LYS A 36 -6.43 -27.78 -28.05
N GLU A 37 -7.39 -28.56 -28.52
CA GLU A 37 -8.79 -28.15 -28.59
C GLU A 37 -9.44 -28.26 -27.21
N ASN A 38 -10.45 -27.41 -26.97
CA ASN A 38 -11.36 -27.50 -25.84
C ASN A 38 -10.67 -27.49 -24.45
N MET A 39 -9.71 -26.59 -24.21
CA MET A 39 -9.21 -26.38 -22.85
C MET A 39 -10.18 -25.52 -22.04
N ILE A 40 -10.55 -25.99 -20.84
CA ILE A 40 -11.43 -25.25 -19.93
C ILE A 40 -10.73 -23.95 -19.49
N VAL A 41 -11.42 -22.82 -19.64
CA VAL A 41 -10.93 -21.46 -19.29
C VAL A 41 -10.44 -21.39 -17.84
N GLU A 42 -11.06 -22.13 -16.92
CA GLU A 42 -10.67 -22.26 -15.51
C GLU A 42 -9.25 -22.80 -15.29
N ASN A 43 -8.65 -23.44 -16.31
CA ASN A 43 -7.32 -24.03 -16.23
C ASN A 43 -6.25 -23.23 -16.98
N ILE A 44 -6.56 -22.06 -17.54
CA ILE A 44 -5.67 -21.30 -18.41
C ILE A 44 -5.20 -19.99 -17.78
N GLY A 45 -3.94 -19.65 -18.01
CA GLY A 45 -3.35 -18.39 -17.53
C GLY A 45 -3.31 -18.32 -16.01
N LEU A 46 -3.12 -19.47 -15.36
CA LEU A 46 -3.11 -19.58 -13.90
C LEU A 46 -1.74 -19.21 -13.33
N GLY A 47 -1.74 -18.36 -12.32
CA GLY A 47 -0.62 -18.11 -11.43
C GLY A 47 -1.00 -18.40 -9.98
N ASN A 48 0.02 -18.61 -9.15
CA ASN A 48 -0.16 -18.77 -7.71
C ASN A 48 -0.20 -17.39 -7.04
N LYS A 49 -1.20 -17.15 -6.19
CA LYS A 49 -1.18 -16.14 -5.12
C LYS A 49 -0.73 -14.74 -5.57
N PHE A 50 -1.47 -14.09 -6.46
CA PHE A 50 -1.08 -12.75 -6.95
C PHE A 50 -1.20 -11.66 -5.89
N TYR A 51 -2.11 -11.83 -4.94
CA TYR A 51 -2.38 -10.86 -3.88
C TYR A 51 -2.02 -11.39 -2.50
N SER A 52 -1.59 -12.66 -2.41
CA SER A 52 -1.26 -13.26 -1.12
C SER A 52 0.16 -12.91 -0.74
N HIS A 53 0.32 -12.25 0.39
CA HIS A 53 1.61 -12.05 1.04
C HIS A 53 1.59 -12.74 2.40
N TYR A 54 2.71 -13.36 2.78
CA TYR A 54 2.85 -14.10 4.05
C TYR A 54 1.76 -15.16 4.34
N GLY A 55 1.21 -15.77 3.29
CA GLY A 55 0.23 -16.86 3.42
C GLY A 55 -1.23 -16.43 3.56
N ASP A 56 -1.53 -15.13 3.68
CA ASP A 56 -2.91 -14.64 3.72
C ASP A 56 -3.51 -14.53 2.31
N SER A 57 -4.57 -15.32 2.05
CA SER A 57 -5.27 -15.42 0.77
C SER A 57 -6.67 -14.76 0.76
N ILE A 58 -7.01 -13.97 1.79
CA ILE A 58 -8.34 -13.34 1.92
C ILE A 58 -8.64 -12.44 0.71
N VAL A 59 -7.66 -11.65 0.27
CA VAL A 59 -7.81 -10.72 -0.86
C VAL A 59 -8.03 -11.46 -2.17
N ASP A 60 -7.22 -12.49 -2.42
CA ASP A 60 -7.38 -13.36 -3.59
C ASP A 60 -8.78 -13.98 -3.65
N LYS A 61 -9.34 -14.41 -2.51
CA LYS A 61 -10.70 -14.96 -2.45
C LYS A 61 -11.76 -13.91 -2.76
N LYS A 62 -11.72 -12.75 -2.10
CA LYS A 62 -12.71 -11.67 -2.30
C LYS A 62 -12.71 -11.17 -3.74
N ILE A 63 -11.53 -10.99 -4.33
CA ILE A 63 -11.39 -10.62 -5.75
C ILE A 63 -11.99 -11.71 -6.65
N THR A 64 -11.72 -12.99 -6.38
CA THR A 64 -12.31 -14.11 -7.14
C THR A 64 -13.84 -14.13 -7.06
N GLU A 65 -14.41 -13.84 -5.89
CA GLU A 65 -15.86 -13.75 -5.70
C GLU A 65 -16.46 -12.60 -6.49
N ASN A 66 -15.87 -11.40 -6.39
CA ASN A 66 -16.31 -10.23 -7.14
C ASN A 66 -16.24 -10.45 -8.66
N GLU A 67 -15.19 -11.10 -9.15
CA GLU A 67 -15.07 -11.49 -10.56
C GLU A 67 -16.19 -12.41 -11.03
N THR A 68 -16.50 -13.40 -10.21
CA THR A 68 -17.45 -14.45 -10.56
C THR A 68 -18.86 -13.90 -10.65
N TYR A 69 -19.24 -13.01 -9.72
CA TYR A 69 -20.63 -12.57 -9.58
C TYR A 69 -20.86 -11.13 -10.07
N SER A 70 -20.09 -10.16 -9.58
CA SER A 70 -20.34 -8.74 -9.87
C SER A 70 -19.84 -8.34 -11.27
N TYR A 71 -18.58 -8.61 -11.58
CA TYR A 71 -17.97 -8.13 -12.82
C TYR A 71 -18.45 -8.92 -14.04
N SER A 72 -18.66 -10.23 -13.89
CA SER A 72 -19.27 -11.05 -14.95
C SER A 72 -20.66 -10.51 -15.35
N ARG A 73 -21.47 -10.08 -14.37
CA ARG A 73 -22.79 -9.51 -14.62
C ARG A 73 -22.72 -8.16 -15.35
N ILE A 74 -21.81 -7.29 -14.92
CA ILE A 74 -21.59 -5.97 -15.56
C ILE A 74 -21.14 -6.17 -17.01
N LEU A 75 -20.15 -7.04 -17.26
CA LEU A 75 -19.68 -7.32 -18.61
C LEU A 75 -20.79 -7.89 -19.50
N ASN A 76 -21.54 -8.89 -19.02
CA ASN A 76 -22.61 -9.51 -19.79
C ASN A 76 -23.72 -8.52 -20.16
N SER A 77 -24.07 -7.61 -19.25
CA SER A 77 -25.07 -6.57 -19.52
C SER A 77 -24.54 -5.47 -20.45
N LEU A 78 -23.26 -5.13 -20.39
CA LEU A 78 -22.61 -4.24 -21.36
C LEU A 78 -22.60 -4.85 -22.76
N VAL A 79 -22.20 -6.12 -22.90
CA VAL A 79 -22.18 -6.85 -24.18
C VAL A 79 -23.60 -7.02 -24.73
N GLY A 80 -24.58 -7.30 -23.85
CA GLY A 80 -25.99 -7.43 -24.23
C GLY A 80 -26.69 -6.10 -24.50
N GLY A 81 -26.04 -4.95 -24.29
CA GLY A 81 -26.64 -3.63 -24.45
C GLY A 81 -27.75 -3.30 -23.43
N THR A 82 -27.83 -4.06 -22.34
CA THR A 82 -28.86 -3.93 -21.30
C THR A 82 -28.38 -3.22 -20.03
N TYR A 83 -27.11 -2.81 -19.99
CA TYR A 83 -26.54 -2.13 -18.83
C TYR A 83 -27.07 -0.70 -18.69
N ASN A 84 -27.50 -0.35 -17.48
CA ASN A 84 -27.92 1.01 -17.16
C ASN A 84 -26.68 1.89 -16.86
N LEU A 85 -26.36 2.80 -17.79
CA LEU A 85 -25.23 3.73 -17.68
C LEU A 85 -25.37 4.77 -16.55
N ASP A 86 -26.57 4.96 -16.00
CA ASP A 86 -26.78 5.84 -14.84
C ASP A 86 -26.19 5.23 -13.55
N ASN A 87 -25.93 3.93 -13.52
CA ASN A 87 -25.25 3.27 -12.42
C ASN A 87 -23.73 3.46 -12.49
N ARG A 88 -23.29 4.70 -12.30
CA ARG A 88 -21.86 5.09 -12.38
C ARG A 88 -20.99 4.43 -11.32
N LYS A 89 -21.56 4.08 -10.17
CA LYS A 89 -20.81 3.48 -9.05
C LYS A 89 -20.31 2.09 -9.41
N ASP A 90 -21.18 1.22 -9.90
CA ASP A 90 -20.81 -0.15 -10.28
C ASP A 90 -19.78 -0.15 -11.43
N LEU A 91 -19.93 0.77 -12.38
CA LEU A 91 -18.98 0.93 -13.48
C LEU A 91 -17.61 1.43 -12.99
N ALA A 92 -17.59 2.40 -12.08
CA ALA A 92 -16.35 2.92 -11.49
C ALA A 92 -15.63 1.84 -10.67
N GLU A 93 -16.37 1.07 -9.85
CA GLU A 93 -15.81 -0.08 -9.13
C GLU A 93 -15.23 -1.11 -10.11
N PHE A 94 -15.93 -1.43 -11.20
CA PHE A 94 -15.43 -2.35 -12.22
C PHE A 94 -14.10 -1.88 -12.85
N ILE A 95 -14.01 -0.61 -13.26
CA ILE A 95 -12.79 -0.04 -13.85
C ILE A 95 -11.64 -0.03 -12.84
N TYR A 96 -11.92 0.45 -11.62
CA TYR A 96 -10.97 0.47 -10.51
C TYR A 96 -10.34 -0.90 -10.25
N HIS A 97 -11.16 -1.95 -10.21
CA HIS A 97 -10.68 -3.31 -9.99
C HIS A 97 -9.86 -3.85 -11.18
N MET A 98 -10.17 -3.45 -12.41
CA MET A 98 -9.37 -3.77 -13.59
C MET A 98 -7.98 -3.12 -13.52
N GLU A 99 -7.90 -1.88 -13.06
CA GLU A 99 -6.64 -1.14 -12.93
C GLU A 99 -5.73 -1.76 -11.85
N ILE A 100 -6.25 -1.99 -10.65
CA ILE A 100 -5.47 -2.56 -9.51
C ILE A 100 -4.96 -3.98 -9.78
N ARG A 101 -5.66 -4.73 -10.63
CA ARG A 101 -5.24 -6.08 -11.03
C ARG A 101 -4.01 -6.09 -11.93
N THR A 102 -3.68 -4.96 -12.57
CA THR A 102 -2.50 -4.86 -13.40
C THR A 102 -1.26 -5.05 -12.54
N LYS A 103 -0.58 -6.20 -12.70
CA LYS A 103 0.61 -6.58 -11.91
C LYS A 103 1.63 -5.44 -11.87
N ASN A 104 1.96 -4.88 -13.03
CA ASN A 104 2.92 -3.79 -13.15
C ASN A 104 2.47 -2.53 -12.39
N LEU A 105 1.17 -2.18 -12.41
CA LEU A 105 0.68 -1.01 -11.69
C LEU A 105 0.81 -1.21 -10.17
N ARG A 106 0.52 -2.42 -9.68
CA ARG A 106 0.67 -2.78 -8.27
C ARG A 106 2.13 -2.78 -7.82
N GLU A 107 3.00 -3.45 -8.57
CA GLU A 107 4.44 -3.50 -8.27
C GLU A 107 5.02 -2.08 -8.29
N ASN A 108 4.72 -1.29 -9.33
CA ASN A 108 5.15 0.10 -9.42
C ASN A 108 4.63 0.95 -8.25
N MET A 109 3.39 0.76 -7.79
CA MET A 109 2.86 1.47 -6.62
C MET A 109 3.62 1.10 -5.34
N ILE A 110 3.88 -0.19 -5.12
CA ILE A 110 4.65 -0.65 -3.94
C ILE A 110 6.06 -0.06 -3.97
N ASP A 111 6.73 -0.15 -5.12
CA ASP A 111 8.10 0.35 -5.30
C ASP A 111 8.16 1.87 -5.14
N SER A 112 7.18 2.59 -5.69
CA SER A 112 7.08 4.05 -5.56
C SER A 112 6.86 4.48 -4.12
N TRP A 113 5.99 3.79 -3.38
CA TRP A 113 5.74 4.07 -1.97
C TRP A 113 6.94 3.72 -1.09
N ALA A 114 7.61 2.60 -1.35
CA ALA A 114 8.83 2.23 -0.64
C ALA A 114 9.92 3.28 -0.88
N TYR A 115 10.11 3.69 -2.13
CA TYR A 115 11.05 4.75 -2.48
C TYR A 115 10.70 6.08 -1.79
N PHE A 116 9.44 6.49 -1.83
CA PHE A 116 8.98 7.70 -1.16
C PHE A 116 9.21 7.65 0.37
N GLY A 117 8.92 6.51 1.00
CA GLY A 117 9.19 6.29 2.42
C GLY A 117 10.67 6.42 2.76
N GLU A 118 11.56 5.86 1.92
CA GLU A 118 13.00 6.02 2.07
C GLU A 118 13.46 7.47 1.88
N GLN A 119 12.89 8.21 0.93
CA GLN A 119 13.20 9.64 0.76
C GLN A 119 12.73 10.47 1.97
N LEU A 120 11.53 10.21 2.47
CA LEU A 120 11.03 10.87 3.68
C LEU A 120 11.93 10.59 4.88
N LYS A 121 12.35 9.34 5.07
CA LYS A 121 13.29 8.97 6.13
C LYS A 121 14.60 9.75 5.99
N LYS A 122 15.19 9.81 4.79
CA LYS A 122 16.43 10.56 4.55
C LYS A 122 16.30 12.06 4.81
N ILE A 123 15.15 12.65 4.53
CA ILE A 123 14.95 14.09 4.72
C ILE A 123 14.62 14.38 6.19
N LEU A 124 13.64 13.69 6.77
CA LEU A 124 13.08 13.99 8.08
C LEU A 124 13.86 13.40 9.25
N LEU A 125 14.52 12.25 9.03
CA LEU A 125 15.21 11.49 10.07
C LEU A 125 16.73 11.50 9.86
N ASP A 126 17.24 12.56 9.25
CA ASP A 126 18.66 12.83 9.19
C ASP A 126 19.12 13.68 10.40
N LYS A 127 20.31 13.34 10.92
CA LYS A 127 20.89 14.00 12.09
C LYS A 127 21.14 15.48 11.83
N GLN A 128 21.65 15.82 10.65
CA GLN A 128 21.93 17.21 10.30
C GLN A 128 20.62 17.97 10.10
N THR A 129 19.62 17.40 9.44
CA THR A 129 18.31 18.04 9.30
C THR A 129 17.68 18.38 10.65
N LEU A 130 17.75 17.47 11.62
CA LEU A 130 17.26 17.74 12.98
C LEU A 130 18.05 18.86 13.65
N ILE A 131 19.38 18.80 13.62
CA ILE A 131 20.23 19.84 14.22
C ILE A 131 19.94 21.22 13.59
N ASP A 132 19.87 21.28 12.27
CA ASP A 132 19.59 22.50 11.51
C ASP A 132 18.20 23.06 11.84
N TYR A 133 17.20 22.19 11.94
CA TYR A 133 15.85 22.59 12.35
C TYR A 133 15.85 23.21 13.74
N PHE A 134 16.60 22.60 14.68
CA PHE A 134 16.71 23.08 16.04
C PHE A 134 17.41 24.44 16.13
N GLN A 135 18.46 24.63 15.35
CA GLN A 135 19.21 25.89 15.29
C GLN A 135 18.42 27.02 14.62
N LYS A 136 17.61 26.72 13.60
CA LYS A 136 16.80 27.71 12.88
C LYS A 136 15.57 28.17 13.67
N ASN A 137 15.06 27.35 14.58
CA ASN A 137 13.82 27.62 15.31
C ASN A 137 13.99 27.68 16.84
N PRO A 138 14.94 28.48 17.37
CA PRO A 138 15.28 28.45 18.80
C PRO A 138 14.13 28.91 19.70
N LYS A 139 13.28 29.82 19.24
CA LYS A 139 12.12 30.32 20.01
C LYS A 139 11.08 29.22 20.24
N VAL A 140 10.70 28.51 19.17
CA VAL A 140 9.69 27.44 19.20
C VAL A 140 10.13 26.31 20.14
N ILE A 141 11.41 25.95 20.06
CA ILE A 141 12.00 24.92 20.93
C ILE A 141 12.06 25.38 22.37
N LYS A 142 12.46 26.64 22.60
CA LYS A 142 12.49 27.20 23.94
C LYS A 142 11.13 27.20 24.59
N GLU A 143 10.09 27.67 23.90
CA GLU A 143 8.71 27.64 24.39
C GLU A 143 8.23 26.21 24.66
N SER A 144 8.53 25.28 23.76
CA SER A 144 8.10 23.88 23.91
C SER A 144 8.77 23.20 25.11
N LEU A 145 10.08 23.40 25.27
CA LEU A 145 10.83 22.90 26.42
C LEU A 145 10.42 23.60 27.73
N GLN A 146 10.15 24.90 27.70
CA GLN A 146 9.66 25.63 28.87
C GLN A 146 8.30 25.06 29.32
N ASN A 147 7.40 24.77 28.37
CA ASN A 147 6.11 24.18 28.65
C ASN A 147 6.22 22.78 29.28
N GLU A 148 7.17 21.95 28.84
CA GLU A 148 7.43 20.66 29.47
C GLU A 148 8.11 20.79 30.85
N LEU A 149 9.07 21.70 31.00
CA LEU A 149 9.71 21.99 32.29
C LEU A 149 8.70 22.49 33.33
N ASN A 150 7.73 23.29 32.92
CA ASN A 150 6.67 23.80 33.80
C ASN A 150 5.72 22.70 34.32
N LYS A 151 5.64 21.55 33.63
CA LYS A 151 4.86 20.38 34.10
C LYS A 151 5.61 19.56 35.15
N LEU A 152 6.92 19.73 35.26
CA LEU A 152 7.74 19.05 36.26
C LEU A 152 7.67 19.81 37.59
N PRO A 153 7.75 19.13 38.75
CA PRO A 153 7.72 19.76 40.07
C PRO A 153 9.07 20.44 40.40
N ILE A 154 9.54 21.31 39.52
CA ILE A 154 10.81 22.02 39.65
C ILE A 154 10.55 23.38 40.30
N PRO A 155 11.21 23.72 41.42
CA PRO A 155 11.10 25.03 42.05
C PRO A 155 11.42 26.16 41.08
N ALA A 156 10.58 27.20 41.04
CA ALA A 156 10.74 28.35 40.15
C ALA A 156 12.09 29.07 40.30
N SER A 157 12.73 28.98 41.47
CA SER A 157 14.07 29.51 41.73
C SER A 157 15.18 28.86 40.90
N LEU A 158 14.99 27.62 40.45
CA LEU A 158 15.97 26.88 39.64
C LEU A 158 15.74 27.04 38.13
N HIS A 159 14.58 27.56 37.71
CA HIS A 159 14.22 27.69 36.29
C HIS A 159 15.22 28.54 35.50
N GLY A 160 15.77 29.59 36.12
CA GLY A 160 16.82 30.41 35.50
C GLY A 160 18.12 29.65 35.21
N GLN A 161 18.55 28.80 36.15
CA GLN A 161 19.77 28.00 36.00
C GLN A 161 19.60 26.88 34.95
N TYR A 162 18.43 26.24 34.92
CA TYR A 162 18.09 25.27 33.88
C TYR A 162 18.02 25.91 32.50
N ASN A 163 17.42 27.09 32.40
CA ASN A 163 17.35 27.82 31.13
C ASN A 163 18.76 28.09 30.57
N SER A 164 19.70 28.55 31.40
CA SER A 164 21.08 28.77 30.94
C SER A 164 21.81 27.47 30.58
N MET A 165 21.60 26.39 31.33
CA MET A 165 22.24 25.10 31.02
C MET A 165 21.71 24.47 29.73
N PHE A 166 20.40 24.55 29.47
CA PHE A 166 19.80 23.91 28.30
C PHE A 166 19.84 24.80 27.06
N PHE A 167 19.57 26.10 27.16
CA PHE A 167 19.44 26.96 25.98
C PHE A 167 20.75 27.61 25.55
N ASP A 168 21.56 28.10 26.49
CA ASP A 168 22.81 28.80 26.13
C ASP A 168 23.89 27.82 25.64
N ASN A 169 23.79 26.55 26.05
CA ASN A 169 24.72 25.48 25.68
C ASN A 169 24.11 24.44 24.75
N ILE A 170 23.07 24.79 23.98
CA ILE A 170 22.34 23.85 23.11
C ILE A 170 23.26 23.08 22.16
N GLN A 171 24.33 23.73 21.67
CA GLN A 171 25.29 23.10 20.75
C GLN A 171 26.07 21.93 21.39
N LEU A 172 26.22 21.92 22.71
CA LEU A 172 26.99 20.88 23.41
C LEU A 172 26.21 19.56 23.56
N TRP A 173 24.88 19.63 23.71
CA TRP A 173 24.05 18.45 23.96
C TRP A 173 23.14 18.06 22.78
N LEU A 174 22.80 19.00 21.90
CA LEU A 174 21.89 18.76 20.77
C LEU A 174 22.36 17.62 19.84
N PRO A 175 23.65 17.48 19.47
CA PRO A 175 24.07 16.38 18.61
C PRO A 175 23.82 14.99 19.22
N ASN A 176 24.07 14.83 20.52
CA ASN A 176 23.83 13.57 21.24
C ASN A 176 22.33 13.32 21.47
N ALA A 177 21.57 14.37 21.77
CA ALA A 177 20.12 14.27 21.87
C ALA A 177 19.48 13.89 20.53
N ALA A 178 19.92 14.49 19.42
CA ALA A 178 19.45 14.15 18.07
C ALA A 178 19.71 12.68 17.75
N GLU A 179 20.88 12.15 18.12
CA GLU A 179 21.23 10.73 17.92
C GLU A 179 20.34 9.80 18.74
N THR A 180 20.04 10.18 19.98
CA THR A 180 19.12 9.43 20.86
C THR A 180 17.68 9.47 20.33
N ILE A 181 17.23 10.61 19.82
CA ILE A 181 15.91 10.76 19.22
C ILE A 181 15.80 9.90 17.96
N LEU A 182 16.81 9.92 17.10
CA LEU A 182 16.84 9.15 15.86
C LEU A 182 16.87 7.64 16.12
N SER A 183 17.62 7.17 17.12
CA SER A 183 17.66 5.75 17.46
C SER A 183 16.31 5.18 17.90
N ILE A 184 15.40 6.05 18.37
CA ILE A 184 14.02 5.69 18.73
C ILE A 184 13.07 5.87 17.54
N LEU A 185 13.18 6.97 16.80
CA LEU A 185 12.24 7.33 15.73
C LEU A 185 12.44 6.53 14.45
N VAL A 186 13.70 6.25 14.06
CA VAL A 186 13.99 5.53 12.81
C VAL A 186 13.38 4.12 12.82
N PRO A 187 13.59 3.27 13.86
CA PRO A 187 12.99 1.94 13.88
C PRO A 187 11.45 2.00 13.90
N LYS A 188 10.85 2.95 14.62
CA LYS A 188 9.40 3.14 14.63
C LYS A 188 8.86 3.55 13.26
N PHE A 189 9.55 4.44 12.55
CA PHE A 189 9.16 4.86 11.21
C PHE A 189 9.21 3.69 10.22
N GLU A 190 10.30 2.91 10.25
CA GLU A 190 10.44 1.71 9.42
C GLU A 190 9.34 0.69 9.72
N GLN A 191 9.07 0.43 11.00
CA GLN A 191 8.06 -0.53 11.41
C GLN A 191 6.64 -0.06 11.10
N GLU A 192 6.30 1.20 11.35
CA GLU A 192 4.91 1.66 11.21
C GLU A 192 4.55 2.13 9.81
N ILE A 193 5.50 2.67 9.05
CA ILE A 193 5.24 3.23 7.72
C ILE A 193 5.76 2.27 6.66
N ILE A 194 7.06 1.99 6.63
CA ILE A 194 7.67 1.24 5.52
C ILE A 194 7.16 -0.21 5.49
N SER A 195 7.16 -0.91 6.63
CA SER A 195 6.73 -2.31 6.68
C SER A 195 5.24 -2.52 6.41
N LYS A 196 4.41 -1.47 6.60
CA LYS A 196 2.95 -1.53 6.39
C LYS A 196 2.52 -1.11 4.98
N ILE A 197 3.40 -0.53 4.15
CA ILE A 197 3.08 -0.16 2.76
C ILE A 197 2.42 -1.33 2.00
N PRO A 198 2.96 -2.56 2.03
CA PRO A 198 2.32 -3.70 1.34
C PRO A 198 0.91 -4.00 1.85
N GLU A 199 0.66 -3.88 3.16
CA GLU A 199 -0.65 -4.11 3.77
C GLU A 199 -1.66 -2.99 3.44
N ILE A 200 -1.21 -1.74 3.38
CA ILE A 200 -2.05 -0.60 3.00
C ILE A 200 -2.46 -0.74 1.54
N VAL A 201 -1.50 -1.01 0.65
CA VAL A 201 -1.76 -1.28 -0.76
C VAL A 201 -2.77 -2.43 -0.88
N LYS A 202 -2.62 -3.49 -0.07
CA LYS A 202 -3.54 -4.63 -0.01
C LYS A 202 -4.96 -4.25 0.43
N LYS A 203 -5.13 -3.39 1.45
CA LYS A 203 -6.46 -2.92 1.90
C LYS A 203 -7.18 -2.10 0.85
N VAL A 204 -6.45 -1.33 0.06
CA VAL A 204 -7.02 -0.58 -1.07
C VAL A 204 -7.59 -1.54 -2.13
N GLN A 205 -7.11 -2.78 -2.24
CA GLN A 205 -7.61 -3.77 -3.21
C GLN A 205 -8.89 -4.49 -2.76
N LEU A 206 -9.35 -4.27 -1.52
CA LEU A 206 -10.56 -4.86 -0.93
C LEU A 206 -11.78 -3.95 -1.08
#